data_AF-A0A6P5FMT8-F1
#
_entry.id   AF-A0A6P5FMT8-F1
#
_cell.length_a   1.000
_cell.length_b   1.000
_cell.length_c   1.000
_cell.angle_alpha   90.00
_cell.angle_beta   90.00
_cell.angle_gamma   90.00
#
_symmetry.space_group_name_H-M   'P 1'
#
loop_
_entity.id
_entity.type
_entity.pdbx_description
1 polymer ?
#
loop_
_entity_poly.entity_id
_entity_poly.type
_entity_poly.pdbx_seq_one_letter_code
_entity_poly.pdbx_strand_id
1 'polypeptide(L)'
;MSKNNEAEKQVKFFQSSIAAAYAERDKLIMECEEAKEREKAMSKELLNCEERIEKLQSEYLDEKRSKDALRTELTELKNQTESFVRIVTKFYEVRGRDTGHSSDATLEEKCSCLIDDSPDYWIFSKDGESSSLKYIASLKEEKESLKKSIEKLQSSLQMGVDIEQHQKRKVRSLENKHIMFTEFIQSGLSTLQNFYSQQRLEILKTLEEEESYIKAVILEVLDKMNQIQIKTELNIEALHHELQNDESECRDVHISCDVNASHMPENSSLPTSITNETPDESKALAQAMKEKVDALLLLSQQEERYLLERDTNKALQQKIGELQKNLFQVTHEKVQALLELANLKQEFQRLQEYNSNSLKHGSSLAGDPVRSSSTHDREGKLMSLWKKTSLKRWTKKDHALGETDGPETSDANTSSSTKTEHSVDIARFIWLKVENATLQERIANLEHLTSTIRRLHISLLKAHDDVKSAVSPEGIYEALNSIITEASVMKTAFGTVIPISWTGDASDAITYESLYEPTDSSDSSKTEKADPMSSAGLEMLELLILAAELLKESLMANN
;
A
#
# COMPACT_ATOMS: atom_id res chain seq x y z
N MET A 1 62.82 -31.21 72.44
CA MET A 1 63.84 -30.37 71.75
C MET A 1 63.76 -30.45 70.23
N SER A 2 63.92 -31.62 69.59
CA SER A 2 63.93 -31.73 68.10
C SER A 2 62.66 -31.21 67.38
N LYS A 3 61.45 -31.50 67.88
CA LYS A 3 60.18 -31.00 67.28
C LYS A 3 60.03 -29.47 67.33
N ASN A 4 60.61 -28.82 68.34
CA ASN A 4 60.52 -27.36 68.50
C ASN A 4 61.40 -26.64 67.47
N ASN A 5 62.60 -27.17 67.21
CA ASN A 5 63.52 -26.60 66.22
C ASN A 5 62.98 -26.75 64.79
N GLU A 6 62.25 -27.82 64.49
CA GLU A 6 61.61 -28.00 63.18
C GLU A 6 60.43 -27.02 62.99
N ALA A 7 59.59 -26.84 64.00
CA ALA A 7 58.53 -25.84 63.98
C ALA A 7 59.10 -24.42 63.80
N GLU A 8 60.21 -24.08 64.47
CA GLU A 8 60.87 -22.78 64.32
C GLU A 8 61.42 -22.55 62.89
N LYS A 9 61.99 -23.58 62.26
CA LYS A 9 62.43 -23.51 60.86
C LYS A 9 61.27 -23.30 59.90
N GLN A 10 60.15 -23.99 60.10
CA GLN A 10 58.95 -23.82 59.29
C GLN A 10 58.37 -22.42 59.46
N VAL A 11 58.29 -21.91 60.69
CA VAL A 11 57.84 -20.53 60.95
C VAL A 11 58.74 -19.51 60.24
N LYS A 12 60.07 -19.67 60.32
CA LYS A 12 61.03 -18.79 59.62
C LYS A 12 60.93 -18.89 58.10
N PHE A 13 60.70 -20.08 57.56
CA PHE A 13 60.43 -20.28 56.13
C PHE A 13 59.16 -19.54 55.72
N PHE A 14 58.03 -19.74 56.41
CA PHE A 14 56.79 -19.04 56.10
C PHE A 14 56.92 -17.53 56.26
N GLN A 15 57.60 -17.05 57.30
CA GLN A 15 57.88 -15.62 57.46
C GLN A 15 58.69 -15.06 56.29
N SER A 16 59.69 -15.80 55.80
CA SER A 16 60.52 -15.39 54.66
C SER A 16 59.74 -15.43 53.34
N SER A 17 58.94 -16.47 53.13
CA SER A 17 58.03 -16.59 51.96
C SER A 17 56.98 -15.48 51.95
N ILE A 18 56.39 -15.16 53.10
CA ILE A 18 55.43 -14.06 53.25
C ILE A 18 56.12 -12.71 52.97
N ALA A 19 57.31 -12.48 53.51
CA ALA A 19 58.07 -11.25 53.24
C ALA A 19 58.42 -11.09 51.75
N ALA A 20 58.83 -12.18 51.08
CA ALA A 20 59.10 -12.18 49.64
C ALA A 20 57.85 -11.90 48.82
N ALA A 21 56.71 -12.52 49.17
CA ALA A 21 55.43 -12.25 48.51
C ALA A 21 54.97 -10.80 48.68
N TYR A 22 55.18 -10.20 49.86
CA TYR A 22 54.89 -8.77 50.07
C TYR A 22 55.83 -7.87 49.25
N ALA A 23 57.12 -8.16 49.18
CA ALA A 23 58.06 -7.39 48.37
C ALA A 23 57.73 -7.48 46.86
N GLU A 24 57.32 -8.65 46.37
CA GLU A 24 56.87 -8.85 44.98
C GLU A 24 55.57 -8.10 44.70
N ARG A 25 54.59 -8.18 45.62
CA ARG A 25 53.35 -7.41 45.53
C ARG A 25 53.64 -5.91 45.47
N ASP A 26 54.48 -5.38 46.35
CA ASP A 26 54.78 -3.95 46.43
C ASP A 26 55.54 -3.48 45.17
N LYS A 27 56.43 -4.32 44.62
CA LYS A 27 57.07 -4.08 43.31
C LYS A 27 56.03 -4.00 42.18
N LEU A 28 55.12 -4.96 42.11
CA LEU A 28 54.06 -4.98 41.09
C LEU A 28 53.10 -3.79 41.22
N ILE A 29 52.81 -3.34 42.46
CA ILE A 29 52.00 -2.14 42.70
C ILE A 29 52.72 -0.90 42.15
N MET A 30 54.01 -0.71 42.43
CA MET A 30 54.76 0.43 41.89
C MET A 30 54.83 0.39 40.36
N GLU A 31 55.11 -0.77 39.76
CA GLU A 31 55.13 -0.92 38.29
C GLU A 31 53.75 -0.61 37.67
N CYS A 32 52.66 -1.00 38.35
CA CYS A 32 51.29 -0.68 37.94
C CYS A 32 50.99 0.82 38.04
N GLU A 33 51.41 1.48 39.12
CA GLU A 33 51.25 2.93 39.29
C GLU A 33 52.04 3.72 38.23
N GLU A 34 53.28 3.31 37.95
CA GLU A 34 54.09 3.94 36.91
C GLU A 34 53.48 3.73 35.51
N ALA A 35 52.94 2.54 35.23
CA ALA A 35 52.22 2.27 33.99
C ALA A 35 50.97 3.16 33.87
N LYS A 36 50.23 3.36 34.96
CA LYS A 36 49.04 4.21 35.00
C LYS A 36 49.38 5.70 34.78
N GLU A 37 50.48 6.20 35.34
CA GLU A 37 50.91 7.58 35.09
C GLU A 37 51.39 7.77 33.64
N ARG A 38 52.08 6.78 33.07
CA ARG A 38 52.43 6.79 31.63
C ARG A 38 51.19 6.77 30.74
N GLU A 39 50.18 5.97 31.08
CA GLU A 39 48.90 5.94 30.36
C GLU A 39 48.20 7.31 30.40
N LYS A 40 48.10 7.94 31.58
CA LYS A 40 47.51 9.29 31.70
C LYS A 40 48.26 10.34 30.88
N ALA A 41 49.60 10.28 30.87
CA ALA A 41 50.41 11.19 30.07
C ALA A 41 50.15 11.00 28.57
N MET A 42 50.08 9.75 28.09
CA MET A 42 49.74 9.45 26.71
C MET A 42 48.32 9.90 26.34
N SER A 43 47.34 9.72 27.23
CA SER A 43 45.96 10.19 27.00
C SER A 43 45.89 11.70 26.82
N LYS A 44 46.71 12.46 27.56
CA LYS A 44 46.78 13.92 27.40
C LYS A 44 47.40 14.33 26.06
N GLU A 45 48.46 13.66 25.63
CA GLU A 45 49.08 13.91 24.31
C GLU A 45 48.15 13.50 23.17
N LEU A 46 47.35 12.45 23.34
CA LEU A 46 46.34 12.01 22.38
C LEU A 46 45.25 13.08 22.20
N LEU A 47 44.73 13.65 23.29
CA LEU A 47 43.77 14.76 23.22
C LEU A 47 44.35 15.98 22.49
N ASN A 48 45.60 16.35 22.76
CA ASN A 48 46.27 17.43 22.04
C ASN A 48 46.42 17.13 20.53
N CYS A 49 46.73 15.88 20.19
CA CYS A 49 46.75 15.44 18.79
C CYS A 49 45.37 15.54 18.13
N GLU A 50 44.30 15.12 18.82
CA GLU A 50 42.92 15.21 18.34
C GLU A 50 42.51 16.67 18.10
N GLU A 51 42.73 17.56 19.07
CA GLU A 51 42.43 19.00 18.93
C GLU A 51 43.17 19.62 17.73
N ARG A 52 44.43 19.22 17.50
CA ARG A 52 45.22 19.69 16.36
C ARG A 52 44.71 19.16 15.03
N ILE A 53 44.24 17.91 14.99
CA ILE A 53 43.62 17.32 13.79
C ILE A 53 42.32 18.06 13.46
N GLU A 54 41.46 18.30 14.45
CA GLU A 54 40.21 19.04 14.26
C GLU A 54 40.46 20.45 13.72
N LYS A 55 41.46 21.15 14.29
CA LYS A 55 41.84 22.49 13.82
C LYS A 55 42.34 22.47 12.37
N LEU A 56 43.24 21.55 12.03
CA LEU A 56 43.75 21.42 10.66
C LEU A 56 42.65 21.04 9.67
N GLN A 57 41.69 20.20 10.10
CA GLN A 57 40.55 19.83 9.28
C GLN A 57 39.63 21.04 9.03
N SER A 58 39.42 21.89 10.04
CA SER A 58 38.68 23.15 9.87
C SER A 58 39.39 24.10 8.89
N GLU A 59 40.70 24.32 9.06
CA GLU A 59 41.50 25.17 8.18
C GLU A 59 41.50 24.66 6.73
N TYR A 60 41.63 23.33 6.55
CA TYR A 60 41.54 22.69 5.24
C TYR A 60 40.17 22.92 4.56
N LEU A 61 39.08 22.82 5.32
CA LEU A 61 37.73 23.07 4.80
C LEU A 61 37.52 24.54 4.42
N ASP A 62 38.08 25.48 5.19
CA ASP A 62 38.05 26.91 4.88
C ASP A 62 38.84 27.23 3.61
N GLU A 63 40.04 26.68 3.48
CA GLU A 63 40.86 26.83 2.28
C GLU A 63 40.18 26.23 1.05
N LYS A 64 39.56 25.06 1.19
CA LYS A 64 38.78 24.42 0.12
C LYS A 64 37.62 25.30 -0.34
N ARG A 65 36.87 25.88 0.61
CA ARG A 65 35.77 26.82 0.31
C ARG A 65 36.28 28.06 -0.44
N SER A 66 37.38 28.66 0.02
CA SER A 66 38.00 29.82 -0.64
C SER A 66 38.47 29.47 -2.07
N LYS A 67 39.11 28.32 -2.24
CA LYS A 67 39.56 27.81 -3.54
C LYS A 67 38.41 27.60 -4.51
N ASP A 68 37.30 27.04 -4.05
CA ASP A 68 36.13 26.81 -4.88
C ASP A 68 35.44 28.14 -5.25
N ALA A 69 35.37 29.11 -4.33
CA ALA A 69 34.89 30.46 -4.63
C ALA A 69 35.73 31.13 -5.73
N LEU A 70 37.06 31.11 -5.60
CA LEU A 70 37.96 31.67 -6.62
C LEU A 70 37.81 30.97 -7.99
N ARG A 71 37.57 29.65 -8.01
CA ARG A 71 37.29 28.93 -9.26
C ARG A 71 35.99 29.41 -9.90
N THR A 72 34.93 29.63 -9.11
CA THR A 72 33.67 30.16 -9.63
C THR A 72 33.83 31.55 -10.22
N GLU A 73 34.49 32.47 -9.52
CA GLU A 73 34.78 33.82 -10.02
C GLU A 73 35.62 33.80 -11.31
N LEU A 74 36.64 32.93 -11.38
CA LEU A 74 37.47 32.78 -12.58
C LEU A 74 36.63 32.32 -13.79
N THR A 75 35.73 31.35 -13.58
CA THR A 75 34.85 30.88 -14.65
C THR A 75 33.84 31.94 -15.09
N GLU A 76 33.30 32.73 -14.16
CA GLU A 76 32.44 33.86 -14.49
C GLU A 76 33.18 34.94 -15.29
N LEU A 77 34.36 35.37 -14.83
CA LEU A 77 35.21 36.34 -15.55
C LEU A 77 35.59 35.84 -16.94
N LYS A 78 35.89 34.54 -17.09
CA LYS A 78 36.17 33.92 -18.39
C LYS A 78 34.94 34.00 -19.31
N ASN A 79 33.75 33.70 -18.81
CA ASN A 79 32.51 33.77 -19.58
C ASN A 79 32.20 35.22 -19.99
N GLN A 80 32.39 36.18 -19.09
CA GLN A 80 32.23 37.61 -19.39
C GLN A 80 33.23 38.05 -20.47
N THR A 81 34.50 37.67 -20.35
CA THR A 81 35.55 37.97 -21.34
C THR A 81 35.20 37.38 -22.70
N GLU A 82 34.74 36.13 -22.77
CA GLU A 82 34.31 35.50 -24.02
C GLU A 82 33.11 36.23 -24.65
N SER A 83 32.16 36.68 -23.83
CA SER A 83 31.03 37.50 -24.28
C SER A 83 31.52 38.82 -24.90
N PHE A 84 32.43 39.53 -24.23
CA PHE A 84 33.01 40.77 -24.77
C PHE A 84 33.78 40.54 -26.06
N VAL A 85 34.59 39.49 -26.15
CA VAL A 85 35.30 39.10 -27.39
C VAL A 85 34.31 38.87 -28.54
N ARG A 86 33.20 38.17 -28.26
CA ARG A 86 32.15 37.91 -29.26
C ARG A 86 31.47 39.20 -29.71
N ILE A 87 31.20 40.12 -28.79
CA ILE A 87 30.62 41.43 -29.08
C ILE A 87 31.56 42.24 -29.97
N VAL A 88 32.82 42.41 -29.57
CA VAL A 88 33.85 43.13 -30.33
C VAL A 88 34.00 42.54 -31.73
N THR A 89 34.05 41.21 -31.85
CA THR A 89 34.17 40.53 -33.15
C THR A 89 32.98 40.85 -34.05
N LYS A 90 31.74 40.81 -33.54
CA LYS A 90 30.54 41.15 -34.31
C LYS A 90 30.52 42.60 -34.78
N PHE A 91 30.90 43.54 -33.91
CA PHE A 91 30.98 44.95 -34.28
C PHE A 91 32.05 45.17 -35.37
N TYR A 92 33.20 44.53 -35.23
CA TYR A 92 34.25 44.59 -36.24
C TYR A 92 33.82 43.98 -37.58
N GLU A 93 33.09 42.85 -37.57
CA GLU A 93 32.50 42.26 -38.79
C GLU A 93 31.50 43.21 -39.47
N VAL A 94 30.66 43.91 -38.70
CA VAL A 94 29.72 44.91 -39.23
C VAL A 94 30.49 46.03 -39.93
N ARG A 95 31.52 46.57 -39.29
CA ARG A 95 32.40 47.59 -39.90
C ARG A 95 33.10 47.09 -41.17
N GLY A 96 33.60 45.86 -41.13
CA GLY A 96 34.34 45.24 -42.24
C GLY A 96 33.49 45.07 -43.51
N ARG A 97 32.16 44.90 -43.37
CA ARG A 97 31.24 44.81 -44.52
C ARG A 97 31.21 46.10 -45.36
N ASP A 98 31.38 47.26 -44.74
CA ASP A 98 31.32 48.56 -45.43
C ASP A 98 32.69 49.03 -45.95
N THR A 99 33.79 48.56 -45.34
CA THR A 99 35.15 49.07 -45.58
C THR A 99 36.15 48.06 -46.15
N GLY A 100 35.78 46.77 -46.28
CA GLY A 100 36.58 45.77 -46.99
C GLY A 100 37.84 45.25 -46.26
N HIS A 101 37.93 45.39 -44.93
CA HIS A 101 39.09 44.96 -44.15
C HIS A 101 39.17 43.43 -43.99
N SER A 102 40.40 42.88 -43.94
CA SER A 102 40.65 41.44 -43.80
C SER A 102 40.34 40.93 -42.38
N SER A 103 39.91 39.67 -42.30
CA SER A 103 39.42 39.01 -41.08
C SER A 103 40.52 38.67 -40.05
N ASP A 104 41.78 38.98 -40.33
CA ASP A 104 42.97 38.45 -39.61
C ASP A 104 43.54 39.43 -38.55
N ALA A 105 42.79 40.48 -38.20
CA ALA A 105 43.18 41.42 -37.16
C ALA A 105 43.08 40.80 -35.75
N THR A 106 44.06 41.13 -34.90
CA THR A 106 44.07 40.73 -33.49
C THR A 106 42.93 41.42 -32.71
N LEU A 107 42.54 40.88 -31.55
CA LEU A 107 41.45 41.46 -30.74
C LEU A 107 41.75 42.93 -30.35
N GLU A 108 43.01 43.23 -30.03
CA GLU A 108 43.44 44.57 -29.61
C GLU A 108 43.33 45.59 -30.75
N GLU A 109 43.69 45.19 -31.98
CA GLU A 109 43.49 46.01 -33.18
C GLU A 109 42.00 46.20 -33.46
N LYS A 110 41.18 45.15 -33.33
CA LYS A 110 39.71 45.24 -33.49
C LYS A 110 39.10 46.23 -32.50
N CYS A 111 39.51 46.18 -31.23
CA CYS A 111 39.08 47.12 -30.20
C CYS A 111 39.52 48.55 -30.52
N SER A 112 40.79 48.75 -30.88
CA SER A 112 41.34 50.07 -31.18
C SER A 112 40.60 50.73 -32.35
N CYS A 113 40.36 49.98 -33.43
CA CYS A 113 39.58 50.48 -34.55
C CYS A 113 38.16 50.91 -34.15
N LEU A 114 37.44 50.08 -33.39
CA LEU A 114 36.06 50.37 -32.97
C LEU A 114 35.97 51.57 -32.02
N ILE A 115 36.99 51.79 -31.19
CA ILE A 115 37.06 52.96 -30.29
C ILE A 115 37.28 54.25 -31.09
N ASP A 116 38.05 54.18 -32.17
CA ASP A 116 38.36 55.32 -33.04
C ASP A 116 37.22 55.66 -34.03
N ASP A 117 36.13 54.89 -34.07
CA ASP A 117 34.99 55.19 -34.93
C ASP A 117 34.24 56.45 -34.46
N SER A 118 33.92 57.32 -35.42
CA SER A 118 32.99 58.41 -35.16
C SER A 118 31.64 57.83 -34.70
N PRO A 119 30.99 58.38 -33.67
CA PRO A 119 29.68 57.91 -33.22
C PRO A 119 28.65 57.92 -34.35
N ASP A 120 28.80 58.78 -35.35
CA ASP A 120 27.94 58.84 -36.54
C ASP A 120 27.93 57.56 -37.38
N TYR A 121 29.00 56.73 -37.34
CA TYR A 121 29.04 55.43 -38.02
C TYR A 121 28.09 54.40 -37.39
N TRP A 122 27.74 54.57 -36.11
CA TRP A 122 26.92 53.64 -35.34
C TRP A 122 25.51 54.17 -35.07
N ILE A 123 25.16 55.34 -35.61
CA ILE A 123 23.83 55.93 -35.52
C ILE A 123 22.94 55.39 -36.63
N PHE A 124 21.92 54.61 -36.25
CA PHE A 124 20.94 54.02 -37.17
C PHE A 124 19.84 55.00 -37.63
N SER A 125 19.95 56.29 -37.29
CA SER A 125 18.97 57.33 -37.64
C SER A 125 19.57 58.31 -38.63
N LYS A 126 19.36 58.04 -39.93
CA LYS A 126 19.40 59.15 -40.89
C LYS A 126 18.10 59.37 -41.66
N ASP A 127 17.26 58.36 -41.91
CA ASP A 127 16.04 58.59 -42.73
C ASP A 127 14.81 57.71 -42.38
N GLY A 128 14.52 57.43 -41.09
CA GLY A 128 13.39 56.55 -40.75
C GLY A 128 12.86 56.60 -39.31
N GLU A 129 12.86 57.76 -38.66
CA GLU A 129 12.49 57.90 -37.24
C GLU A 129 11.05 57.44 -36.89
N SER A 130 10.12 57.36 -37.84
CA SER A 130 8.72 57.02 -37.52
C SER A 130 8.45 55.55 -37.25
N SER A 131 9.17 54.62 -37.89
CA SER A 131 8.86 53.18 -37.80
C SER A 131 9.56 52.49 -36.62
N SER A 132 10.85 52.80 -36.40
CA SER A 132 11.65 52.17 -35.34
C SER A 132 11.25 52.67 -33.95
N LEU A 133 10.97 53.97 -33.79
CA LEU A 133 10.49 54.52 -32.51
C LEU A 133 9.11 53.99 -32.14
N LYS A 134 8.23 53.81 -33.12
CA LYS A 134 6.89 53.22 -32.92
C LYS A 134 6.98 51.75 -32.48
N TYR A 135 7.85 50.97 -33.11
CA TYR A 135 8.10 49.58 -32.70
C TYR A 135 8.69 49.49 -31.28
N ILE A 136 9.65 50.36 -30.93
CA ILE A 136 10.22 50.43 -29.58
C ILE A 136 9.16 50.83 -28.55
N ALA A 137 8.26 51.77 -28.88
CA ALA A 137 7.15 52.15 -28.01
C ALA A 137 6.19 50.98 -27.79
N SER A 138 5.81 50.26 -28.86
CA SER A 138 4.97 49.05 -28.76
C SER A 138 5.62 47.95 -27.91
N LEU A 139 6.93 47.69 -28.06
CA LEU A 139 7.64 46.72 -27.23
C LEU A 139 7.71 47.14 -25.75
N LYS A 140 7.84 48.44 -25.46
CA LYS A 140 7.82 48.94 -24.09
C LYS A 140 6.44 48.78 -23.45
N GLU A 141 5.38 49.05 -24.21
CA GLU A 141 4.00 48.85 -23.77
C GLU A 141 3.71 47.36 -23.52
N GLU A 142 4.13 46.48 -24.43
CA GLU A 142 4.00 45.03 -24.28
C GLU A 142 4.76 44.54 -23.03
N LYS A 143 6.00 45.01 -22.81
CA LYS A 143 6.78 44.68 -21.61
C LYS A 143 6.08 45.11 -20.31
N GLU A 144 5.48 46.29 -20.30
CA GLU A 144 4.73 46.78 -19.12
C GLU A 144 3.44 45.98 -18.91
N SER A 145 2.75 45.60 -19.98
CA SER A 145 1.58 44.71 -19.90
C SER A 145 1.96 43.33 -19.36
N LEU A 146 3.09 42.77 -19.81
CA LEU A 146 3.62 41.49 -19.35
C LEU A 146 4.00 41.58 -17.87
N LYS A 147 4.64 42.67 -17.44
CA LYS A 147 4.99 42.89 -16.03
C LYS A 147 3.75 42.90 -15.13
N LYS A 148 2.70 43.61 -15.53
CA LYS A 148 1.41 43.61 -14.81
C LYS A 148 0.77 42.22 -14.77
N SER A 149 0.88 41.45 -15.85
CA SER A 149 0.38 40.07 -15.88
C SER A 149 1.16 39.15 -14.91
N ILE A 150 2.48 39.33 -14.82
CA ILE A 150 3.35 38.60 -13.88
C ILE A 150 3.00 38.96 -12.44
N GLU A 151 2.80 40.24 -12.13
CA GLU A 151 2.40 40.68 -10.78
C GLU A 151 1.04 40.07 -10.38
N LYS A 152 0.08 40.02 -11.33
CA LYS A 152 -1.21 39.35 -11.11
C LYS A 152 -1.03 37.85 -10.86
N LEU A 153 -0.21 37.16 -11.65
CA LEU A 153 0.09 35.74 -11.46
C LEU A 153 0.78 35.48 -10.11
N GLN A 154 1.73 36.33 -9.72
CA GLN A 154 2.39 36.24 -8.41
C GLN A 154 1.40 36.41 -7.25
N SER A 155 0.48 37.37 -7.35
CA SER A 155 -0.57 37.55 -6.34
C SER A 155 -1.52 36.34 -6.26
N SER A 156 -1.86 35.74 -7.41
CA SER A 156 -2.68 34.53 -7.48
C SER A 156 -1.95 33.32 -6.91
N LEU A 157 -0.64 33.20 -7.16
CA LEU A 157 0.20 32.15 -6.60
C LEU A 157 0.27 32.26 -5.08
N GLN A 158 0.46 33.47 -4.55
CA GLN A 158 0.48 33.71 -3.11
C GLN A 158 -0.84 33.29 -2.44
N MET A 159 -1.98 33.67 -3.05
CA MET A 159 -3.30 33.23 -2.57
C MET A 159 -3.45 31.70 -2.63
N GLY A 160 -2.94 31.06 -3.69
CA GLY A 160 -2.91 29.61 -3.82
C GLY A 160 -2.13 28.92 -2.68
N VAL A 161 -0.97 29.46 -2.31
CA VAL A 161 -0.16 28.97 -1.18
C VAL A 161 -0.92 29.11 0.14
N ASP A 162 -1.59 30.24 0.38
CA ASP A 162 -2.37 30.45 1.60
C ASP A 162 -3.53 29.45 1.72
N ILE A 163 -4.20 29.14 0.60
CA ILE A 163 -5.26 28.12 0.52
C ILE A 163 -4.67 26.74 0.81
N GLU A 164 -3.55 26.36 0.18
CA GLU A 164 -2.87 25.09 0.42
C GLU A 164 -2.49 24.94 1.89
N GLN A 165 -1.94 25.99 2.50
CA GLN A 165 -1.55 25.98 3.90
C GLN A 165 -2.77 25.82 4.83
N HIS A 166 -3.89 26.45 4.51
CA HIS A 166 -5.15 26.24 5.23
C HIS A 166 -5.65 24.79 5.11
N GLN A 167 -5.67 24.23 3.90
CA GLN A 167 -6.07 22.85 3.66
C GLN A 167 -5.17 21.86 4.42
N LYS A 168 -3.86 22.06 4.39
CA LYS A 168 -2.88 21.23 5.11
C LYS A 168 -3.07 21.29 6.63
N ARG A 169 -3.51 22.43 7.18
CA ARG A 169 -3.89 22.53 8.60
C ARG A 169 -5.16 21.76 8.91
N LYS A 170 -6.16 21.84 8.03
CA LYS A 170 -7.43 21.10 8.17
C LYS A 170 -7.24 19.60 8.11
N VAL A 171 -6.42 19.11 7.17
CA VAL A 171 -6.06 17.68 7.04
C VAL A 171 -5.41 17.17 8.32
N ARG A 172 -4.37 17.86 8.81
CA ARG A 172 -3.71 17.49 10.08
C ARG A 172 -4.67 17.46 11.27
N SER A 173 -5.61 18.39 11.35
CA SER A 173 -6.64 18.38 12.41
C SER A 173 -7.56 17.16 12.31
N LEU A 174 -7.94 16.76 11.09
CA LEU A 174 -8.78 15.58 10.86
C LEU A 174 -8.02 14.28 11.14
N GLU A 175 -6.76 14.18 10.72
CA GLU A 175 -5.89 13.05 11.03
C GLU A 175 -5.75 12.85 12.54
N ASN A 176 -5.48 13.93 13.29
CA ASN A 176 -5.40 13.86 14.75
C ASN A 176 -6.71 13.39 15.39
N LYS A 177 -7.86 13.87 14.90
CA LYS A 177 -9.17 13.40 15.38
C LYS A 177 -9.37 11.92 15.09
N HIS A 178 -8.98 11.46 13.90
CA HIS A 178 -9.08 10.07 13.51
C HIS A 178 -8.21 9.16 14.40
N ILE A 179 -6.98 9.57 14.68
CA ILE A 179 -6.08 8.86 15.61
C ILE A 179 -6.72 8.76 17.01
N MET A 180 -7.19 9.89 17.57
CA MET A 180 -7.86 9.91 18.88
C MET A 180 -9.08 8.99 18.93
N PHE A 181 -9.92 8.97 17.89
CA PHE A 181 -11.08 8.07 17.83
C PHE A 181 -10.67 6.60 17.72
N THR A 182 -9.62 6.29 16.96
CA THR A 182 -9.12 4.93 16.81
C THR A 182 -8.57 4.41 18.14
N GLU A 183 -7.79 5.22 18.85
CA GLU A 183 -7.28 4.89 20.18
C GLU A 183 -8.41 4.69 21.21
N PHE A 184 -9.43 5.55 21.16
CA PHE A 184 -10.62 5.40 22.01
C PHE A 184 -11.36 4.07 21.74
N ILE A 185 -11.60 3.73 20.47
CA ILE A 185 -12.25 2.45 20.11
C ILE A 185 -11.38 1.27 20.52
N GLN A 186 -10.06 1.33 20.28
CA GLN A 186 -9.14 0.25 20.62
C GLN A 186 -9.09 0.00 22.13
N SER A 187 -9.02 1.07 22.94
CA SER A 187 -9.06 0.97 24.40
C SER A 187 -10.42 0.45 24.90
N GLY A 188 -11.54 0.89 24.30
CA GLY A 188 -12.87 0.36 24.57
C GLY A 188 -12.98 -1.14 24.25
N LEU A 189 -12.46 -1.60 23.11
CA LEU A 189 -12.46 -3.01 22.74
C LEU A 189 -11.56 -3.84 23.65
N SER A 190 -10.37 -3.34 24.00
CA SER A 190 -9.49 -4.03 24.96
C SER A 190 -10.11 -4.17 26.34
N THR A 191 -10.78 -3.13 26.86
CA THR A 191 -11.47 -3.20 28.15
C THR A 191 -12.63 -4.20 28.12
N LEU A 192 -13.42 -4.20 27.05
CA LEU A 192 -14.51 -5.16 26.86
C LEU A 192 -13.99 -6.60 26.74
N GLN A 193 -12.90 -6.81 25.99
CA GLN A 193 -12.26 -8.11 25.85
C GLN A 193 -11.71 -8.62 27.19
N ASN A 194 -11.11 -7.75 27.97
CA ASN A 194 -10.63 -8.08 29.32
C ASN A 194 -11.80 -8.45 30.24
N PHE A 195 -12.88 -7.67 30.22
CA PHE A 195 -14.09 -7.95 30.99
C PHE A 195 -14.69 -9.32 30.62
N TYR A 196 -14.85 -9.58 29.31
CA TYR A 196 -15.35 -10.87 28.83
C TYR A 196 -14.44 -12.04 29.25
N SER A 197 -13.13 -11.86 29.14
CA SER A 197 -12.16 -12.89 29.55
C SER A 197 -12.22 -13.18 31.04
N GLN A 198 -12.40 -12.13 31.86
CA GLN A 198 -12.54 -12.27 33.31
C GLN A 198 -13.85 -12.97 33.68
N GLN A 199 -14.98 -12.57 33.09
CA GLN A 199 -16.28 -13.24 33.30
C GLN A 199 -16.25 -14.70 32.90
N ARG A 200 -15.65 -15.01 31.74
CA ARG A 200 -15.47 -16.39 31.29
C ARG A 200 -14.64 -17.22 32.28
N LEU A 201 -13.57 -16.64 32.83
CA LEU A 201 -12.72 -17.32 33.82
C LEU A 201 -13.50 -17.61 35.11
N GLU A 202 -14.30 -16.66 35.59
CA GLU A 202 -15.13 -16.80 36.79
C GLU A 202 -16.22 -17.85 36.62
N ILE A 203 -16.91 -17.85 35.48
CA ILE A 203 -17.90 -18.89 35.13
C ILE A 203 -17.24 -20.27 35.08
N LEU A 204 -16.07 -20.37 34.46
CA LEU A 204 -15.38 -21.66 34.32
C LEU A 204 -14.92 -22.19 35.69
N LYS A 205 -14.44 -21.29 36.56
CA LYS A 205 -14.07 -21.63 37.94
C LYS A 205 -15.27 -22.14 38.75
N THR A 206 -16.40 -21.43 38.71
CA THR A 206 -17.61 -21.83 39.45
C THR A 206 -18.15 -23.18 38.96
N LEU A 207 -18.12 -23.43 37.63
CA LEU A 207 -18.50 -24.73 37.08
C LEU A 207 -17.57 -25.87 37.53
N GLU A 208 -16.26 -25.64 37.61
CA GLU A 208 -15.28 -26.63 38.07
C GLU A 208 -15.42 -26.94 39.58
N GLU A 209 -15.76 -25.92 40.38
CA GLU A 209 -16.10 -26.07 41.80
C GLU A 209 -17.37 -26.90 41.99
N GLU A 210 -18.44 -26.62 41.23
CA GLU A 210 -19.69 -27.39 41.26
C GLU A 210 -19.50 -28.83 40.76
N GLU A 211 -18.71 -29.03 39.70
CA GLU A 211 -18.36 -30.37 39.22
C GLU A 211 -17.66 -31.19 40.31
N SER A 212 -16.70 -30.56 41.00
CA SER A 212 -15.96 -31.18 42.10
C SER A 212 -16.87 -31.50 43.29
N TYR A 213 -17.79 -30.59 43.63
CA TYR A 213 -18.79 -30.81 44.68
C TYR A 213 -19.73 -31.98 44.34
N ILE A 214 -20.28 -32.01 43.14
CA ILE A 214 -21.17 -33.10 42.67
C ILE A 214 -20.42 -34.44 42.70
N LYS A 215 -19.16 -34.49 42.24
CA LYS A 215 -18.33 -35.70 42.33
C LYS A 215 -18.15 -36.16 43.78
N ALA A 216 -17.91 -35.25 44.72
CA ALA A 216 -17.77 -35.59 46.13
C ALA A 216 -19.07 -36.16 46.72
N VAL A 217 -20.22 -35.55 46.40
CA VAL A 217 -21.54 -36.03 46.83
C VAL A 217 -21.83 -37.41 46.24
N ILE A 218 -21.54 -37.64 44.96
CA ILE A 218 -21.71 -38.96 44.32
C ILE A 218 -20.85 -40.01 45.02
N LEU A 219 -19.59 -39.70 45.32
CA LEU A 219 -18.71 -40.62 46.06
C LEU A 219 -19.25 -40.92 47.47
N GLU A 220 -19.78 -39.92 48.19
CA GLU A 220 -20.39 -40.13 49.51
C GLU A 220 -21.65 -41.01 49.42
N VAL A 221 -22.50 -40.80 48.41
CA VAL A 221 -23.68 -41.63 48.16
C VAL A 221 -23.29 -43.07 47.82
N LEU A 222 -22.28 -43.26 46.94
CA LEU A 222 -21.76 -44.57 46.61
C LEU A 222 -21.19 -45.28 47.83
N ASP A 223 -20.45 -44.57 48.70
CA ASP A 223 -19.92 -45.14 49.94
C ASP A 223 -21.04 -45.57 50.89
N LYS A 224 -22.06 -44.72 51.09
CA LYS A 224 -23.24 -45.09 51.90
C LYS A 224 -24.01 -46.27 51.31
N MET A 225 -24.15 -46.35 49.99
CA MET A 225 -24.81 -47.46 49.31
C MET A 225 -24.03 -48.77 49.49
N ASN A 226 -22.70 -48.72 49.37
CA ASN A 226 -21.82 -49.86 49.65
C ASN A 226 -21.89 -50.27 51.13
N GLN A 227 -21.91 -49.32 52.07
CA GLN A 227 -22.09 -49.63 53.49
C GLN A 227 -23.44 -50.28 53.78
N ILE A 228 -24.52 -49.84 53.11
CA ILE A 228 -25.84 -50.48 53.21
C ILE A 228 -25.74 -51.90 52.66
N GLN A 229 -25.14 -52.10 51.50
CA GLN A 229 -24.98 -53.42 50.89
C GLN A 229 -24.19 -54.38 51.78
N ILE A 230 -23.08 -53.94 52.38
CA ILE A 230 -22.30 -54.72 53.35
C ILE A 230 -23.12 -55.02 54.62
N LYS A 231 -23.90 -54.06 55.14
CA LYS A 231 -24.79 -54.30 56.29
C LYS A 231 -25.92 -55.28 55.97
N THR A 232 -26.43 -55.27 54.74
CA THR A 232 -27.43 -56.22 54.25
C THR A 232 -26.82 -57.61 54.10
N GLU A 233 -25.61 -57.73 53.56
CA GLU A 233 -24.88 -59.01 53.45
C GLU A 233 -24.52 -59.58 54.82
N LEU A 234 -24.04 -58.76 55.77
CA LEU A 234 -23.78 -59.17 57.16
C LEU A 234 -25.06 -59.56 57.92
N ASN A 235 -26.19 -58.89 57.66
CA ASN A 235 -27.47 -59.30 58.24
C ASN A 235 -27.99 -60.60 57.61
N ILE A 236 -27.71 -60.88 56.34
CA ILE A 236 -28.05 -62.16 55.69
C ILE A 236 -27.16 -63.29 56.25
N GLU A 237 -25.88 -63.04 56.50
CA GLU A 237 -24.97 -64.00 57.17
C GLU A 237 -25.30 -64.22 58.65
N ALA A 238 -25.73 -63.18 59.38
CA ALA A 238 -26.23 -63.31 60.74
C ALA A 238 -27.57 -64.06 60.79
N LEU A 239 -28.47 -63.81 59.84
CA LEU A 239 -29.73 -64.55 59.69
C LEU A 239 -29.47 -66.02 59.28
N HIS A 240 -28.42 -66.30 58.50
CA HIS A 240 -28.01 -67.66 58.18
C HIS A 240 -27.47 -68.44 59.39
N HIS A 241 -26.94 -67.75 60.40
CA HIS A 241 -26.48 -68.36 61.64
C HIS A 241 -27.58 -68.52 62.71
N GLU A 242 -28.72 -67.83 62.54
CA GLU A 242 -29.89 -67.88 63.44
C GLU A 242 -31.10 -68.64 62.84
N LEU A 243 -31.04 -69.04 61.57
CA LEU A 243 -32.08 -69.79 60.86
C LEU A 243 -31.60 -71.19 60.43
N GLN A 244 -30.97 -71.94 61.32
CA GLN A 244 -31.17 -73.40 61.34
C GLN A 244 -32.45 -73.68 62.12
N ASN A 245 -33.60 -73.45 61.49
CA ASN A 245 -34.93 -73.97 61.79
C ASN A 245 -35.93 -73.07 61.05
N ASP A 246 -36.35 -73.44 59.86
CA ASP A 246 -37.60 -74.18 59.66
C ASP A 246 -37.86 -74.27 58.14
N GLU A 247 -38.19 -75.47 57.67
CA GLU A 247 -38.60 -75.70 56.30
C GLU A 247 -39.98 -75.06 56.04
N SER A 248 -40.11 -74.22 55.02
CA SER A 248 -41.41 -73.97 54.39
C SER A 248 -41.27 -73.27 53.04
N GLU A 249 -41.23 -74.11 52.02
CA GLU A 249 -41.65 -73.90 50.63
C GLU A 249 -42.61 -72.70 50.41
N CYS A 250 -42.21 -71.70 49.61
CA CYS A 250 -43.17 -70.74 49.04
C CYS A 250 -42.79 -70.41 47.61
N ARG A 251 -43.74 -70.72 46.72
CA ARG A 251 -43.65 -70.70 45.27
C ARG A 251 -43.75 -69.29 44.72
N ASP A 252 -43.06 -69.14 43.61
CA ASP A 252 -43.09 -68.06 42.64
C ASP A 252 -44.51 -67.73 42.16
N VAL A 253 -44.93 -66.47 42.26
CA VAL A 253 -46.19 -65.97 41.69
C VAL A 253 -45.88 -64.73 40.86
N HIS A 254 -45.64 -64.96 39.58
CA HIS A 254 -45.81 -63.95 38.54
C HIS A 254 -47.29 -63.53 38.48
N ILE A 255 -47.56 -62.24 38.73
CA ILE A 255 -48.88 -61.66 38.46
C ILE A 255 -48.88 -61.15 37.02
N SER A 256 -49.51 -61.93 36.14
CA SER A 256 -49.95 -61.49 34.82
C SER A 256 -51.48 -61.56 34.73
N CYS A 257 -52.01 -60.59 33.98
CA CYS A 257 -53.23 -60.64 33.17
C CYS A 257 -54.58 -60.19 33.77
N ASP A 258 -55.15 -59.22 33.03
CA ASP A 258 -56.46 -59.24 32.37
C ASP A 258 -57.77 -58.90 33.10
N VAL A 259 -58.36 -57.80 32.61
CA VAL A 259 -59.61 -57.76 31.83
C VAL A 259 -60.86 -58.48 32.39
N ASN A 260 -61.83 -57.62 32.74
CA ASN A 260 -63.28 -57.74 32.58
C ASN A 260 -64.10 -58.80 33.33
N ALA A 261 -65.01 -58.26 34.16
CA ALA A 261 -66.45 -58.11 33.86
C ALA A 261 -67.45 -58.82 34.80
N SER A 262 -68.46 -57.99 35.12
CA SER A 262 -69.88 -58.29 35.23
C SER A 262 -70.40 -58.94 36.52
N HIS A 263 -71.22 -58.17 37.23
CA HIS A 263 -72.50 -58.64 37.74
C HIS A 263 -73.62 -57.64 37.39
N MET A 264 -74.55 -58.09 36.54
CA MET A 264 -75.92 -57.60 36.29
C MET A 264 -76.86 -58.18 37.40
N PRO A 265 -78.10 -57.66 37.68
CA PRO A 265 -79.17 -57.53 36.68
C PRO A 265 -80.23 -56.41 36.80
N GLU A 266 -80.69 -56.00 35.61
CA GLU A 266 -82.06 -55.78 35.10
C GLU A 266 -83.08 -54.79 35.72
N ASN A 267 -83.34 -53.76 34.89
CA ASN A 267 -84.63 -53.36 34.28
C ASN A 267 -85.72 -52.68 35.14
N SER A 268 -85.98 -51.40 34.82
CA SER A 268 -87.27 -50.94 34.26
C SER A 268 -87.18 -49.49 33.76
N SER A 269 -88.07 -49.14 32.84
CA SER A 269 -87.97 -48.06 31.83
C SER A 269 -88.75 -46.77 32.12
N LEU A 270 -88.11 -45.61 31.82
CA LEU A 270 -88.60 -44.25 31.43
C LEU A 270 -89.43 -43.38 32.44
N PRO A 271 -89.48 -42.01 32.33
CA PRO A 271 -89.18 -41.15 31.15
C PRO A 271 -88.35 -39.84 31.34
N THR A 272 -87.71 -39.47 30.22
CA THR A 272 -87.42 -38.18 29.53
C THR A 272 -87.38 -36.80 30.23
N SER A 273 -86.29 -36.07 29.92
CA SER A 273 -86.14 -34.63 29.59
C SER A 273 -85.53 -33.66 30.63
N ILE A 274 -84.27 -33.29 30.38
CA ILE A 274 -83.72 -31.93 30.13
C ILE A 274 -82.33 -31.80 30.75
N THR A 275 -81.33 -31.82 29.85
CA THR A 275 -79.93 -31.47 30.04
C THR A 275 -79.78 -29.97 30.29
N ASN A 276 -79.12 -29.59 31.39
CA ASN A 276 -78.48 -28.28 31.53
C ASN A 276 -77.08 -28.48 32.13
N GLU A 277 -76.09 -28.26 31.26
CA GLU A 277 -74.78 -27.65 31.49
C GLU A 277 -73.93 -28.16 32.66
N THR A 278 -72.96 -29.03 32.36
CA THR A 278 -71.69 -29.09 33.11
C THR A 278 -70.68 -28.14 32.47
N PRO A 279 -70.45 -26.94 33.03
CA PRO A 279 -69.49 -25.96 32.49
C PRO A 279 -68.03 -26.47 32.46
N ASP A 280 -67.71 -27.52 33.21
CA ASP A 280 -66.35 -28.07 33.28
C ASP A 280 -65.94 -28.88 32.03
N GLU A 281 -66.85 -29.56 31.35
CA GLU A 281 -66.53 -30.31 30.13
C GLU A 281 -66.24 -29.38 28.96
N SER A 282 -67.04 -28.32 28.80
CA SER A 282 -66.80 -27.28 27.80
C SER A 282 -65.50 -26.52 28.07
N LYS A 283 -65.13 -26.32 29.34
CA LYS A 283 -63.90 -25.61 29.73
C LYS A 283 -62.67 -26.50 29.55
N ALA A 284 -62.76 -27.79 29.87
CA ALA A 284 -61.72 -28.77 29.60
C ALA A 284 -61.47 -28.93 28.09
N LEU A 285 -62.53 -28.96 27.28
CA LEU A 285 -62.43 -29.00 25.82
C LEU A 285 -61.79 -27.72 25.26
N ALA A 286 -62.19 -26.54 25.74
CA ALA A 286 -61.60 -25.28 25.31
C ALA A 286 -60.10 -25.18 25.67
N GLN A 287 -59.72 -25.69 26.84
CA GLN A 287 -58.32 -25.76 27.26
C GLN A 287 -57.51 -26.75 26.40
N ALA A 288 -58.05 -27.93 26.12
CA ALA A 288 -57.39 -28.90 25.23
C ALA A 288 -57.25 -28.38 23.79
N MET A 289 -58.24 -27.64 23.29
CA MET A 289 -58.15 -26.99 21.98
C MET A 289 -57.08 -25.89 21.97
N LYS A 290 -56.99 -25.10 23.04
CA LYS A 290 -55.95 -24.09 23.19
C LYS A 290 -54.55 -24.71 23.23
N GLU A 291 -54.35 -25.75 24.03
CA GLU A 291 -53.09 -26.48 24.11
C GLU A 291 -52.71 -27.12 22.77
N LYS A 292 -53.68 -27.63 22.00
CA LYS A 292 -53.43 -28.13 20.64
C LYS A 292 -53.01 -27.03 19.68
N VAL A 293 -53.63 -25.84 19.75
CA VAL A 293 -53.25 -24.69 18.93
C VAL A 293 -51.84 -24.20 19.29
N ASP A 294 -51.54 -24.10 20.59
CA ASP A 294 -50.22 -23.71 21.09
C ASP A 294 -49.15 -24.74 20.66
N ALA A 295 -49.45 -26.04 20.73
CA ALA A 295 -48.57 -27.10 20.25
C ALA A 295 -48.34 -27.06 18.74
N LEU A 296 -49.39 -26.79 17.94
CA LEU A 296 -49.28 -26.63 16.49
C LEU A 296 -48.47 -25.38 16.11
N LEU A 297 -48.61 -24.28 16.86
CA LEU A 297 -47.83 -23.05 16.65
C LEU A 297 -46.34 -23.31 16.93
N LEU A 298 -46.02 -24.02 18.00
CA LEU A 298 -44.64 -24.41 18.33
C LEU A 298 -44.04 -25.32 17.25
N LEU A 299 -44.79 -26.30 16.76
CA LEU A 299 -44.34 -27.17 15.66
C LEU A 299 -44.11 -26.38 14.36
N SER A 300 -44.99 -25.42 14.03
CA SER A 300 -44.83 -24.54 12.87
C SER A 300 -43.57 -23.68 12.97
N GLN A 301 -43.30 -23.10 14.15
CA GLN A 301 -42.08 -22.32 14.37
C GLN A 301 -40.82 -23.19 14.30
N GLN A 302 -40.90 -24.43 14.78
CA GLN A 302 -39.79 -25.37 14.69
C GLN A 302 -39.51 -25.78 13.24
N GLU A 303 -40.55 -25.98 12.43
CA GLU A 303 -40.40 -26.27 11.00
C GLU A 303 -39.78 -25.09 10.25
N GLU A 304 -40.20 -23.85 10.54
CA GLU A 304 -39.60 -22.65 9.96
C GLU A 304 -38.11 -22.49 10.33
N ARG A 305 -37.76 -22.72 11.61
CA ARG A 305 -36.35 -22.74 12.05
C ARG A 305 -35.55 -23.81 11.34
N TYR A 306 -36.11 -25.01 11.18
CA TYR A 306 -35.45 -26.11 10.49
C TYR A 306 -35.19 -25.78 9.01
N LEU A 307 -36.17 -25.18 8.32
CA LEU A 307 -36.00 -24.76 6.92
C LEU A 307 -34.95 -23.65 6.78
N LEU A 308 -34.98 -22.64 7.65
CA LEU A 308 -33.99 -21.56 7.67
C LEU A 308 -32.58 -22.09 7.98
N GLU A 309 -32.44 -22.98 8.96
CA GLU A 309 -31.15 -23.60 9.30
C GLU A 309 -30.63 -24.46 8.13
N ARG A 310 -31.50 -25.19 7.44
CA ARG A 310 -31.13 -25.97 6.26
C ARG A 310 -30.65 -25.07 5.11
N ASP A 311 -31.36 -23.98 4.83
CA ASP A 311 -31.03 -23.07 3.73
C ASP A 311 -29.76 -22.25 4.02
N THR A 312 -29.58 -21.81 5.27
CA THR A 312 -28.33 -21.16 5.72
C THR A 312 -27.15 -22.12 5.67
N ASN A 313 -27.32 -23.38 6.11
CA ASN A 313 -26.27 -24.39 5.99
C ASN A 313 -25.90 -24.68 4.52
N LYS A 314 -26.89 -24.72 3.62
CA LYS A 314 -26.64 -24.88 2.18
C LYS A 314 -25.86 -23.71 1.60
N ALA A 315 -26.21 -22.47 1.96
CA ALA A 315 -25.48 -21.27 1.54
C ALA A 315 -24.05 -21.25 2.07
N LEU A 316 -23.84 -21.66 3.33
CA LEU A 316 -22.52 -21.78 3.94
C LEU A 316 -21.68 -22.86 3.23
N GLN A 317 -22.24 -24.03 2.92
CA GLN A 317 -21.54 -25.07 2.16
C GLN A 317 -21.13 -24.59 0.76
N GLN A 318 -22.00 -23.84 0.07
CA GLN A 318 -21.67 -23.25 -1.22
C GLN A 318 -20.51 -22.25 -1.09
N LYS A 319 -20.54 -21.38 -0.07
CA LYS A 319 -19.45 -20.42 0.19
C LYS A 319 -18.13 -21.10 0.53
N ILE A 320 -18.16 -22.19 1.31
CA ILE A 320 -16.97 -23.01 1.57
C ILE A 320 -16.42 -23.58 0.27
N GLY A 321 -17.26 -24.11 -0.61
CA GLY A 321 -16.84 -24.62 -1.92
C GLY A 321 -16.24 -23.55 -2.84
N GLU A 322 -16.84 -22.35 -2.88
CA GLU A 322 -16.30 -21.20 -3.61
C GLU A 322 -14.94 -20.77 -3.06
N LEU A 323 -14.80 -20.67 -1.73
CA LEU A 323 -13.53 -20.34 -1.07
C LEU A 323 -12.45 -21.40 -1.33
N GLN A 324 -12.79 -22.69 -1.33
CA GLN A 324 -11.86 -23.76 -1.66
C GLN A 324 -11.39 -23.69 -3.12
N LYS A 325 -12.29 -23.38 -4.06
CA LYS A 325 -11.93 -23.17 -5.47
C LYS A 325 -11.03 -21.96 -5.65
N ASN A 326 -11.36 -20.84 -5.01
CA ASN A 326 -10.54 -19.63 -5.05
C ASN A 326 -9.16 -19.88 -4.44
N LEU A 327 -9.08 -20.61 -3.32
CA LEU A 327 -7.81 -20.98 -2.71
C LEU A 327 -6.98 -21.86 -3.63
N PHE A 328 -7.60 -22.85 -4.30
CA PHE A 328 -6.92 -23.69 -5.28
C PHE A 328 -6.40 -22.86 -6.46
N GLN A 329 -7.23 -21.96 -6.99
CA GLN A 329 -6.86 -21.08 -8.09
C GLN A 329 -5.70 -20.15 -7.72
N VAL A 330 -5.80 -19.42 -6.60
CA VAL A 330 -4.74 -18.53 -6.11
C VAL A 330 -3.46 -19.31 -5.82
N THR A 331 -3.57 -20.53 -5.30
CA THR A 331 -2.41 -21.41 -5.09
C THR A 331 -1.79 -21.82 -6.42
N HIS A 332 -2.59 -22.20 -7.41
CA HIS A 332 -2.11 -22.56 -8.74
C HIS A 332 -1.42 -21.38 -9.43
N GLU A 333 -2.05 -20.20 -9.44
CA GLU A 333 -1.48 -18.96 -9.99
C GLU A 333 -0.19 -18.57 -9.28
N LYS A 334 -0.12 -18.70 -7.95
CA LYS A 334 1.10 -18.45 -7.18
C LYS A 334 2.22 -19.46 -7.53
N VAL A 335 1.88 -20.74 -7.68
CA VAL A 335 2.85 -21.77 -8.10
C VAL A 335 3.34 -21.49 -9.53
N GLN A 336 2.45 -21.09 -10.43
CA GLN A 336 2.81 -20.71 -11.80
C GLN A 336 3.73 -19.49 -11.81
N ALA A 337 3.41 -18.44 -11.05
CA ALA A 337 4.26 -17.25 -10.94
C ALA A 337 5.63 -17.57 -10.34
N LEU A 338 5.71 -18.48 -9.36
CA LEU A 338 6.99 -18.97 -8.82
C LEU A 338 7.79 -19.77 -9.84
N LEU A 339 7.11 -20.56 -10.68
CA LEU A 339 7.75 -21.34 -11.75
C LEU A 339 8.27 -20.43 -12.87
N GLU A 340 7.49 -19.43 -13.27
CA GLU A 340 7.93 -18.39 -14.21
C GLU A 340 9.11 -17.59 -13.65
N LEU A 341 9.07 -17.21 -12.36
CA LEU A 341 10.17 -16.55 -11.68
C LEU A 341 11.44 -17.41 -11.66
N ALA A 342 11.30 -18.72 -11.40
CA ALA A 342 12.43 -19.64 -11.44
C ALA A 342 13.02 -19.75 -12.86
N ASN A 343 12.18 -19.79 -13.88
CA ASN A 343 12.62 -19.83 -15.28
C ASN A 343 13.33 -18.52 -15.69
N LEU A 344 12.77 -17.36 -15.34
CA LEU A 344 13.39 -16.05 -15.54
C LEU A 344 14.74 -15.92 -14.83
N LYS A 345 14.87 -16.46 -13.62
CA LYS A 345 16.14 -16.49 -12.89
C LYS A 345 17.17 -17.38 -13.62
N GLN A 346 16.75 -18.53 -14.15
CA GLN A 346 17.61 -19.41 -14.95
C GLN A 346 18.05 -18.73 -16.25
N GLU A 347 17.16 -18.04 -16.96
CA GLU A 347 17.49 -17.27 -18.16
C GLU A 347 18.45 -16.12 -17.85
N PHE A 348 18.23 -15.38 -16.75
CA PHE A 348 19.14 -14.34 -16.31
C PHE A 348 20.54 -14.89 -16.02
N GLN A 349 20.61 -16.05 -15.34
CA GLN A 349 21.89 -16.71 -15.06
C GLN A 349 22.59 -17.17 -16.35
N ARG A 350 21.85 -17.72 -17.33
CA ARG A 350 22.39 -18.05 -18.66
C ARG A 350 22.89 -16.81 -19.40
N LEU A 351 22.17 -15.68 -19.34
CA LEU A 351 22.59 -14.42 -19.95
C LEU A 351 23.82 -13.84 -19.24
N GLN A 352 23.92 -13.97 -17.92
CA GLN A 352 25.08 -13.57 -17.15
C GLN A 352 26.30 -14.44 -17.48
N GLU A 353 26.13 -15.75 -17.61
CA GLU A 353 27.19 -16.67 -18.07
C GLU A 353 27.60 -16.38 -19.52
N TYR A 354 26.65 -16.09 -20.42
CA TYR A 354 26.93 -15.67 -21.79
C TYR A 354 27.75 -14.38 -21.83
N ASN A 355 27.39 -13.37 -21.04
CA ASN A 355 28.12 -12.10 -20.96
C ASN A 355 29.50 -12.25 -20.30
N SER A 356 29.61 -13.14 -19.31
CA SER A 356 30.89 -13.49 -18.67
C SER A 356 31.82 -14.26 -19.60
N ASN A 357 31.26 -15.10 -20.48
CA ASN A 357 32.01 -15.85 -21.49
C ASN A 357 32.33 -14.99 -22.72
N SER A 358 31.48 -14.01 -23.09
CA SER A 358 31.78 -13.05 -24.16
C SER A 358 32.90 -12.09 -23.77
N LEU A 359 33.01 -11.73 -22.49
CA LEU A 359 34.12 -10.93 -21.98
C LEU A 359 35.45 -11.70 -21.99
N LYS A 360 35.41 -13.04 -21.85
CA LYS A 360 36.59 -13.91 -21.92
C LYS A 360 37.04 -14.26 -23.35
N HIS A 361 36.16 -14.16 -24.34
CA HIS A 361 36.50 -14.37 -25.76
C HIS A 361 36.82 -13.09 -26.53
N GLY A 362 36.79 -11.91 -25.90
CA GLY A 362 37.04 -10.61 -26.54
C GLY A 362 38.52 -10.25 -26.81
N SER A 363 39.45 -11.19 -26.69
CA SER A 363 40.87 -10.97 -27.00
C SER A 363 41.47 -12.15 -27.76
N SER A 364 41.07 -12.36 -29.02
CA SER A 364 41.99 -12.87 -30.05
C SER A 364 41.38 -12.76 -31.46
N LEU A 365 42.20 -12.16 -32.33
CA LEU A 365 42.31 -12.34 -33.78
C LEU A 365 41.31 -11.65 -34.74
N ALA A 366 41.92 -10.83 -35.60
CA ALA A 366 41.41 -10.25 -36.83
C ALA A 366 41.24 -11.30 -37.96
N GLY A 367 40.34 -11.02 -38.91
CA GLY A 367 40.30 -11.69 -40.22
C GLY A 367 38.95 -11.66 -40.96
N ASP A 368 38.75 -10.59 -41.75
CA ASP A 368 37.98 -10.45 -43.01
C ASP A 368 36.47 -10.85 -43.15
N PRO A 369 35.70 -10.15 -44.03
CA PRO A 369 34.24 -10.23 -44.12
C PRO A 369 33.75 -11.13 -45.26
N VAL A 370 32.46 -11.53 -45.22
CA VAL A 370 31.46 -11.44 -46.32
C VAL A 370 30.22 -12.34 -46.06
N ARG A 371 29.04 -11.69 -46.09
CA ARG A 371 27.64 -12.17 -46.35
C ARG A 371 27.07 -13.27 -45.43
N SER A 372 25.84 -13.20 -44.89
CA SER A 372 24.59 -12.65 -45.43
C SER A 372 23.51 -12.54 -44.34
N SER A 373 22.51 -11.68 -44.63
CA SER A 373 21.13 -11.65 -44.11
C SER A 373 20.88 -11.40 -42.63
N SER A 374 20.34 -10.24 -42.28
CA SER A 374 18.89 -10.00 -42.23
C SER A 374 18.57 -8.71 -41.48
N THR A 375 17.50 -8.07 -41.89
CA THR A 375 16.99 -6.76 -41.50
C THR A 375 16.55 -6.71 -40.03
N HIS A 376 17.32 -6.09 -39.13
CA HIS A 376 16.84 -5.66 -37.80
C HIS A 376 17.66 -4.51 -37.19
N ASP A 377 18.03 -3.46 -37.93
CA ASP A 377 18.99 -2.45 -37.43
C ASP A 377 18.41 -1.03 -37.22
N ARG A 378 17.08 -0.85 -37.21
CA ARG A 378 16.47 0.46 -36.89
C ARG A 378 15.82 0.54 -35.51
N GLU A 379 15.34 -0.57 -34.97
CA GLU A 379 14.59 -0.58 -33.70
C GLU A 379 15.50 -0.81 -32.47
N GLY A 380 16.60 -1.54 -32.64
CA GLY A 380 17.58 -1.78 -31.57
C GLY A 380 18.40 -0.54 -31.18
N LYS A 381 18.56 0.42 -32.10
CA LYS A 381 19.36 1.63 -31.85
C LYS A 381 18.60 2.66 -31.00
N LEU A 382 17.28 2.78 -31.19
CA LEU A 382 16.42 3.61 -30.34
C LEU A 382 16.17 2.96 -28.99
N MET A 383 15.95 1.64 -28.92
CA MET A 383 15.77 0.93 -27.65
C MET A 383 17.05 0.88 -26.81
N SER A 384 18.23 0.77 -27.43
CA SER A 384 19.50 0.85 -26.70
C SER A 384 19.82 2.27 -26.22
N LEU A 385 19.41 3.31 -26.96
CA LEU A 385 19.48 4.69 -26.50
C LEU A 385 18.50 4.94 -25.34
N TRP A 386 17.26 4.47 -25.44
CA TRP A 386 16.26 4.62 -24.38
C TRP A 386 16.64 3.85 -23.11
N LYS A 387 17.20 2.63 -23.24
CA LYS A 387 17.73 1.87 -22.10
C LYS A 387 19.01 2.49 -21.51
N LYS A 388 19.89 3.11 -22.32
CA LYS A 388 21.09 3.81 -21.80
C LYS A 388 20.78 5.15 -21.15
N THR A 389 19.76 5.88 -21.60
CA THR A 389 19.41 7.21 -21.08
C THR A 389 18.42 7.15 -19.94
N SER A 390 17.48 6.20 -19.94
CA SER A 390 16.56 5.99 -18.81
C SER A 390 17.27 5.38 -17.61
N LEU A 391 18.21 4.44 -17.78
CA LEU A 391 18.90 3.88 -16.61
C LEU A 391 19.92 4.86 -15.98
N LYS A 392 20.57 5.71 -16.78
CA LYS A 392 21.56 6.69 -16.31
C LYS A 392 20.96 7.90 -15.58
N ARG A 393 19.68 8.22 -15.81
CA ARG A 393 19.00 9.34 -15.13
C ARG A 393 18.43 8.95 -13.76
N TRP A 394 18.29 7.64 -13.49
CA TRP A 394 17.72 7.14 -12.24
C TRP A 394 18.78 6.56 -11.28
N THR A 395 19.99 6.29 -11.78
CA THR A 395 21.18 5.92 -10.96
C THR A 395 22.06 7.12 -10.58
N LYS A 396 21.79 8.32 -11.11
CA LYS A 396 22.59 9.52 -10.82
C LYS A 396 21.70 10.63 -10.25
N LYS A 397 21.59 10.64 -8.92
CA LYS A 397 21.31 11.86 -8.14
C LYS A 397 22.17 11.86 -6.88
N ASP A 398 23.24 12.64 -6.99
CA ASP A 398 23.84 13.47 -5.94
C ASP A 398 24.19 12.82 -4.59
N HIS A 399 25.30 12.07 -4.56
CA HIS A 399 26.29 12.29 -3.50
C HIS A 399 27.42 13.13 -4.08
N ALA A 400 27.17 14.43 -4.18
CA ALA A 400 28.21 15.42 -4.42
C ALA A 400 28.23 16.39 -3.24
N LEU A 401 28.92 16.00 -2.17
CA LEU A 401 29.75 16.93 -1.41
C LEU A 401 30.84 16.13 -0.67
N GLY A 402 32.10 16.29 -1.11
CA GLY A 402 33.26 16.13 -0.22
C GLY A 402 34.19 14.93 -0.44
N GLU A 403 34.95 14.92 -1.53
CA GLU A 403 36.24 14.18 -1.63
C GLU A 403 37.26 14.73 -0.61
N THR A 404 37.97 13.83 0.11
CA THR A 404 39.45 13.87 0.16
C THR A 404 40.03 12.48 0.49
N ASP A 405 40.97 12.03 -0.34
CA ASP A 405 41.95 10.94 -0.14
C ASP A 405 42.74 11.10 1.18
N GLY A 406 43.30 10.11 1.91
CA GLY A 406 43.55 8.66 1.85
C GLY A 406 44.25 8.30 3.22
N PRO A 407 45.07 7.24 3.42
CA PRO A 407 45.28 5.98 2.71
C PRO A 407 45.02 4.71 3.59
N GLU A 408 45.15 3.57 2.92
CA GLU A 408 45.08 2.16 3.34
C GLU A 408 45.49 1.79 4.78
N THR A 409 44.73 0.89 5.42
CA THR A 409 45.24 -0.35 6.07
C THR A 409 44.15 -1.43 6.14
N SER A 410 44.61 -2.66 6.30
CA SER A 410 44.00 -3.94 5.95
C SER A 410 42.95 -4.51 6.92
N ASP A 411 42.22 -5.50 6.38
CA ASP A 411 41.59 -6.63 7.07
C ASP A 411 40.39 -6.37 8.00
N ALA A 412 39.19 -6.65 7.49
CA ALA A 412 38.30 -7.68 8.04
C ALA A 412 36.90 -7.59 7.40
N ASN A 413 36.43 -8.73 6.88
CA ASN A 413 35.02 -9.13 6.79
C ASN A 413 33.95 -8.03 6.88
N THR A 414 33.41 -7.59 5.73
CA THR A 414 32.04 -7.06 5.67
C THR A 414 31.40 -7.49 4.36
N SER A 415 30.81 -8.69 4.34
CA SER A 415 29.97 -9.20 3.25
C SER A 415 28.48 -9.05 3.57
N SER A 416 28.08 -7.99 4.27
CA SER A 416 26.69 -7.79 4.73
C SER A 416 25.97 -6.54 4.19
N SER A 417 26.63 -5.54 3.60
CA SER A 417 25.93 -4.33 3.11
C SER A 417 25.34 -4.45 1.70
N THR A 418 25.86 -5.33 0.85
CA THR A 418 25.40 -5.48 -0.55
C THR A 418 24.07 -6.22 -0.69
N LYS A 419 23.63 -6.96 0.33
CA LYS A 419 22.34 -7.69 0.30
C LYS A 419 21.14 -6.77 0.53
N THR A 420 21.32 -5.68 1.27
CA THR A 420 20.24 -4.75 1.63
C THR A 420 19.99 -3.69 0.56
N GLU A 421 21.02 -3.23 -0.15
CA GLU A 421 20.84 -2.31 -1.29
C GLU A 421 20.17 -3.02 -2.47
N HIS A 422 20.60 -4.26 -2.76
CA HIS A 422 19.98 -5.06 -3.81
C HIS A 422 18.53 -5.48 -3.50
N SER A 423 18.12 -5.65 -2.24
CA SER A 423 16.72 -5.96 -1.92
C SER A 423 15.79 -4.75 -2.10
N VAL A 424 16.27 -3.54 -1.79
CA VAL A 424 15.54 -2.28 -2.04
C VAL A 424 15.44 -2.00 -3.54
N ASP A 425 16.49 -2.28 -4.31
CA ASP A 425 16.47 -2.15 -5.77
C ASP A 425 15.53 -3.16 -6.44
N ILE A 426 15.48 -4.40 -5.94
CA ILE A 426 14.52 -5.41 -6.40
C ILE A 426 13.09 -5.00 -6.07
N ALA A 427 12.82 -4.51 -4.85
CA ALA A 427 11.50 -4.03 -4.47
C ALA A 427 11.05 -2.82 -5.31
N ARG A 428 11.97 -1.89 -5.61
CA ARG A 428 11.70 -0.72 -6.46
C ARG A 428 11.47 -1.10 -7.92
N PHE A 429 12.21 -2.09 -8.42
CA PHE A 429 11.99 -2.66 -9.75
C PHE A 429 10.66 -3.41 -9.86
N ILE A 430 10.27 -4.15 -8.82
CA ILE A 430 8.96 -4.81 -8.75
C ILE A 430 7.84 -3.77 -8.72
N TRP A 431 7.96 -2.71 -7.91
CA TRP A 431 6.98 -1.61 -7.89
C TRP A 431 6.84 -0.94 -9.26
N LEU A 432 7.96 -0.64 -9.93
CA LEU A 432 7.95 -0.09 -11.29
C LEU A 432 7.34 -1.06 -12.31
N LYS A 433 7.53 -2.37 -12.15
CA LYS A 433 6.88 -3.38 -13.00
C LYS A 433 5.37 -3.44 -12.78
N VAL A 434 4.91 -3.36 -11.53
CA VAL A 434 3.49 -3.31 -11.19
C VAL A 434 2.87 -2.04 -11.75
N GLU A 435 3.48 -0.88 -11.54
CA GLU A 435 3.00 0.39 -12.09
C GLU A 435 2.94 0.34 -13.62
N ASN A 436 3.99 -0.17 -14.27
CA ASN A 436 4.01 -0.32 -15.72
C ASN A 436 2.93 -1.30 -16.23
N ALA A 437 2.67 -2.40 -15.51
CA ALA A 437 1.58 -3.33 -15.85
C ALA A 437 0.21 -2.65 -15.70
N THR A 438 0.00 -1.87 -14.64
CA THR A 438 -1.26 -1.10 -14.45
C THR A 438 -1.42 -0.02 -15.52
N LEU A 439 -0.35 0.64 -15.95
CA LEU A 439 -0.39 1.60 -17.06
C LEU A 439 -0.69 0.91 -18.40
N GLN A 440 -0.13 -0.27 -18.65
CA GLN A 440 -0.45 -1.07 -19.84
C GLN A 440 -1.92 -1.49 -19.86
N GLU A 441 -2.49 -1.91 -18.72
CA GLU A 441 -3.91 -2.23 -18.59
C GLU A 441 -4.80 -1.00 -18.87
N ARG A 442 -4.42 0.19 -18.36
CA ARG A 442 -5.11 1.44 -18.66
C ARG A 442 -5.10 1.79 -20.14
N ILE A 443 -3.95 1.65 -20.81
CA ILE A 443 -3.83 1.89 -22.25
C ILE A 443 -4.74 0.93 -23.03
N ALA A 444 -4.74 -0.36 -22.69
CA ALA A 444 -5.61 -1.35 -23.33
C ALA A 444 -7.10 -1.04 -23.14
N ASN A 445 -7.50 -0.58 -21.95
CA ASN A 445 -8.87 -0.14 -21.66
C ASN A 445 -9.27 1.10 -22.46
N LEU A 446 -8.37 2.09 -22.60
CA LEU A 446 -8.61 3.29 -23.43
C LEU A 446 -8.66 2.96 -24.93
N GLU A 447 -7.85 2.01 -25.40
CA GLU A 447 -7.91 1.52 -26.78
C GLU A 447 -9.24 0.84 -27.07
N HIS A 448 -9.72 0.00 -26.14
CA HIS A 448 -11.04 -0.63 -26.23
C HIS A 448 -12.18 0.41 -26.25
N LEU A 449 -12.12 1.40 -25.36
CA LEU A 449 -13.07 2.50 -25.30
C LEU A 449 -13.11 3.29 -26.62
N THR A 450 -11.94 3.71 -27.10
CA THR A 450 -11.81 4.49 -28.34
C THR A 450 -12.27 3.70 -29.57
N SER A 451 -11.94 2.41 -29.64
CA SER A 451 -12.40 1.51 -30.71
C SER A 451 -13.92 1.37 -30.70
N THR A 452 -14.51 1.20 -29.52
CA THR A 452 -15.96 1.01 -29.42
C THR A 452 -16.73 2.31 -29.70
N ILE A 453 -16.26 3.45 -29.21
CA ILE A 453 -16.81 4.77 -29.55
C ILE A 453 -16.78 4.98 -31.07
N ARG A 454 -15.66 4.67 -31.74
CA ARG A 454 -15.58 4.78 -33.20
C ARG A 454 -16.58 3.87 -33.91
N ARG A 455 -16.70 2.62 -33.45
CA ARG A 455 -17.68 1.66 -34.00
C ARG A 455 -19.12 2.17 -33.83
N LEU A 456 -19.48 2.64 -32.64
CA LEU A 456 -20.82 3.17 -32.35
C LEU A 456 -21.10 4.44 -33.15
N HIS A 457 -20.12 5.33 -33.29
CA HIS A 457 -20.25 6.53 -34.11
C HIS A 457 -20.49 6.17 -35.59
N ILE A 458 -19.79 5.18 -36.14
CA ILE A 458 -20.03 4.70 -37.51
C ILE A 458 -21.44 4.11 -37.64
N SER A 459 -21.88 3.31 -36.66
CA SER A 459 -23.25 2.77 -36.64
C SER A 459 -24.31 3.87 -36.56
N LEU A 460 -24.06 4.93 -35.80
CA LEU A 460 -24.95 6.09 -35.68
C LEU A 460 -25.03 6.88 -36.99
N LEU A 461 -23.88 7.11 -37.65
CA LEU A 461 -23.84 7.75 -38.97
C LEU A 461 -24.61 6.95 -40.01
N LYS A 462 -24.47 5.62 -39.98
CA LYS A 462 -25.24 4.73 -40.86
C LYS A 462 -26.75 4.83 -40.58
N ALA A 463 -27.16 4.79 -39.30
CA ALA A 463 -28.57 4.96 -38.94
C ALA A 463 -29.12 6.33 -39.40
N HIS A 464 -28.34 7.40 -39.28
CA HIS A 464 -28.71 8.73 -39.78
C HIS A 464 -28.80 8.79 -41.32
N ASP A 465 -27.92 8.13 -42.06
CA ASP A 465 -27.99 8.06 -43.53
C ASP A 465 -29.16 7.17 -43.99
N ASP A 466 -29.50 6.13 -43.23
CA ASP A 466 -30.67 5.27 -43.45
C ASP A 466 -31.99 6.04 -43.22
N VAL A 467 -32.02 6.98 -42.26
CA VAL A 467 -33.14 7.93 -42.07
C VAL A 467 -33.34 8.82 -43.30
N LYS A 468 -32.25 9.29 -43.92
CA LYS A 468 -32.31 10.14 -45.13
C LYS A 468 -32.68 9.38 -46.40
N SER A 469 -32.45 8.07 -46.44
CA SER A 469 -32.68 7.23 -47.62
C SER A 469 -34.01 6.46 -47.61
N ALA A 470 -34.93 6.79 -46.68
CA ALA A 470 -36.26 6.20 -46.54
C ALA A 470 -36.26 4.67 -46.32
N VAL A 471 -35.28 4.18 -45.54
CA VAL A 471 -35.23 2.78 -45.07
C VAL A 471 -36.29 2.53 -44.00
N SER A 472 -36.74 1.27 -43.82
CA SER A 472 -37.77 0.87 -42.86
C SER A 472 -37.51 1.46 -41.45
N PRO A 473 -38.48 2.19 -40.86
CA PRO A 473 -38.29 2.92 -39.60
C PRO A 473 -38.06 1.98 -38.40
N GLU A 474 -38.59 0.75 -38.45
CA GLU A 474 -38.48 -0.23 -37.36
C GLU A 474 -37.02 -0.68 -37.13
N GLY A 475 -36.29 -0.93 -38.22
CA GLY A 475 -34.88 -1.37 -38.16
C GLY A 475 -33.93 -0.27 -37.71
N ILE A 476 -34.25 1.00 -38.05
CA ILE A 476 -33.50 2.17 -37.59
C ILE A 476 -33.72 2.36 -36.08
N TYR A 477 -34.94 2.19 -35.60
CA TYR A 477 -35.27 2.32 -34.18
C TYR A 477 -34.59 1.24 -33.33
N GLU A 478 -34.56 -0.01 -33.81
CA GLU A 478 -33.84 -1.11 -33.17
C GLU A 478 -32.32 -0.85 -33.13
N ALA A 479 -31.74 -0.37 -34.23
CA ALA A 479 -30.32 0.00 -34.28
C ALA A 479 -29.97 1.13 -33.30
N LEU A 480 -30.81 2.17 -33.21
CA LEU A 480 -30.62 3.28 -32.26
C LEU A 480 -30.74 2.82 -30.81
N ASN A 481 -31.71 1.96 -30.49
CA ASN A 481 -31.83 1.39 -29.14
C ASN A 481 -30.62 0.50 -28.79
N SER A 482 -30.10 -0.27 -29.76
CA SER A 482 -28.86 -1.04 -29.57
C SER A 482 -27.65 -0.13 -29.28
N ILE A 483 -27.54 1.01 -29.97
CA ILE A 483 -26.45 1.98 -29.73
C ILE A 483 -26.58 2.60 -28.33
N ILE A 484 -27.78 3.02 -27.92
CA ILE A 484 -28.03 3.63 -26.60
C ILE A 484 -27.72 2.63 -25.49
N THR A 485 -28.21 1.39 -25.61
CA THR A 485 -27.97 0.34 -24.62
C THR A 485 -26.48 -0.01 -24.53
N GLU A 486 -25.79 -0.21 -25.65
CA GLU A 486 -24.35 -0.51 -25.65
C GLU A 486 -23.51 0.65 -25.09
N ALA A 487 -23.82 1.90 -25.46
CA ALA A 487 -23.14 3.09 -24.93
C ALA A 487 -23.40 3.27 -23.43
N SER A 488 -24.63 3.00 -22.95
CA SER A 488 -24.97 3.09 -21.52
C SER A 488 -24.26 2.03 -20.69
N VAL A 489 -24.17 0.78 -21.18
CA VAL A 489 -23.44 -0.30 -20.50
C VAL A 489 -21.96 0.02 -20.42
N MET A 490 -21.35 0.55 -21.49
CA MET A 490 -19.97 1.00 -21.44
C MET A 490 -19.76 2.18 -20.50
N LYS A 491 -20.66 3.16 -20.49
CA LYS A 491 -20.60 4.30 -19.56
C LYS A 491 -20.59 3.81 -18.11
N THR A 492 -21.43 2.82 -17.77
CA THR A 492 -21.44 2.21 -16.44
C THR A 492 -20.17 1.39 -16.16
N ALA A 493 -19.71 0.58 -17.12
CA ALA A 493 -18.51 -0.23 -16.96
C ALA A 493 -17.25 0.64 -16.75
N PHE A 494 -17.02 1.64 -17.59
CA PHE A 494 -15.87 2.54 -17.46
C PHE A 494 -16.01 3.51 -16.29
N GLY A 495 -17.22 3.99 -15.99
CA GLY A 495 -17.48 4.81 -14.80
C GLY A 495 -17.17 4.12 -13.47
N THR A 496 -17.13 2.79 -13.43
CA THR A 496 -16.75 2.01 -12.22
C THR A 496 -15.30 1.52 -12.22
N VAL A 497 -14.63 1.50 -13.38
CA VAL A 497 -13.31 0.89 -13.58
C VAL A 497 -12.19 1.93 -13.71
N ILE A 498 -12.49 3.19 -14.02
CA ILE A 498 -11.48 4.25 -14.12
C ILE A 498 -11.01 4.63 -12.70
N PRO A 499 -9.73 4.39 -12.34
CA PRO A 499 -9.21 4.86 -11.06
C PRO A 499 -9.13 6.38 -11.07
N ILE A 500 -9.61 7.00 -9.99
CA ILE A 500 -9.42 8.41 -9.67
C ILE A 500 -7.91 8.65 -9.59
N SER A 501 -7.34 9.36 -10.57
CA SER A 501 -5.94 9.74 -10.53
C SER A 501 -5.71 10.66 -9.33
N TRP A 502 -4.97 10.18 -8.34
CA TRP A 502 -4.26 11.06 -7.41
C TRP A 502 -3.06 11.65 -8.15
N THR A 503 -3.33 12.61 -9.02
CA THR A 503 -2.29 13.50 -9.56
C THR A 503 -2.40 14.82 -8.84
N GLY A 504 -1.56 14.95 -7.81
CA GLY A 504 -1.11 16.26 -7.38
C GLY A 504 -0.38 16.96 -8.53
N ASP A 505 -0.52 18.28 -8.53
CA ASP A 505 0.01 19.23 -9.50
C ASP A 505 -0.89 19.46 -10.73
N ALA A 506 -1.66 20.55 -10.66
CA ALA A 506 -2.48 21.06 -11.76
C ALA A 506 -2.23 22.56 -11.90
N SER A 507 -1.11 22.91 -12.53
CA SER A 507 -1.02 24.14 -13.33
C SER A 507 -1.21 23.76 -14.79
N ASP A 508 -2.03 24.55 -15.49
CA ASP A 508 -2.35 24.52 -16.92
C ASP A 508 -3.37 23.48 -17.40
N ALA A 509 -4.64 23.87 -17.31
CA ALA A 509 -5.57 23.64 -18.42
C ALA A 509 -6.42 24.90 -18.61
N ILE A 510 -6.18 25.55 -19.73
CA ILE A 510 -6.85 26.76 -20.24
C ILE A 510 -8.33 26.44 -20.49
N THR A 511 -9.24 27.26 -19.98
CA THR A 511 -10.61 27.37 -20.52
C THR A 511 -11.01 28.84 -20.56
N TYR A 512 -11.31 29.31 -21.77
CA TYR A 512 -11.82 30.63 -22.11
C TYR A 512 -13.36 30.59 -22.10
N GLU A 513 -13.95 31.59 -21.45
CA GLU A 513 -15.33 32.08 -21.53
C GLU A 513 -16.52 31.17 -21.12
N SER A 514 -17.11 31.45 -19.96
CA SER A 514 -18.54 31.83 -19.91
C SER A 514 -18.79 32.76 -18.72
N LEU A 515 -19.31 33.94 -19.06
CA LEU A 515 -19.62 35.12 -18.26
C LEU A 515 -20.98 35.00 -17.56
N TYR A 516 -21.09 35.47 -16.30
CA TYR A 516 -22.28 35.96 -15.55
C TYR A 516 -23.51 35.00 -15.44
N GLU A 517 -24.08 34.64 -14.29
CA GLU A 517 -24.65 35.43 -13.18
C GLU A 517 -24.90 34.53 -11.91
N PRO A 518 -25.24 35.10 -10.74
CA PRO A 518 -25.21 34.43 -9.44
C PRO A 518 -26.55 33.83 -9.03
N THR A 519 -26.57 32.64 -8.41
CA THR A 519 -27.64 32.29 -7.47
C THR A 519 -27.22 31.23 -6.47
N ASP A 520 -27.43 31.53 -5.20
CA ASP A 520 -27.43 30.61 -4.07
C ASP A 520 -28.39 29.43 -4.31
N SER A 521 -27.91 28.19 -4.15
CA SER A 521 -28.65 27.14 -3.44
C SER A 521 -27.80 25.86 -3.29
N SER A 522 -27.74 25.41 -2.03
CA SER A 522 -27.86 24.02 -1.56
C SER A 522 -27.33 22.87 -2.42
N ASP A 523 -26.40 22.11 -1.82
CA ASP A 523 -26.05 20.71 -2.12
C ASP A 523 -25.63 20.34 -3.54
N SER A 524 -24.31 20.21 -3.76
CA SER A 524 -23.80 19.24 -4.75
C SER A 524 -22.37 18.78 -4.44
N SER A 525 -22.29 17.48 -4.14
CA SER A 525 -21.19 16.52 -4.35
C SER A 525 -19.79 17.04 -4.68
N LYS A 526 -18.82 16.57 -3.87
CA LYS A 526 -17.39 16.53 -4.17
C LYS A 526 -17.14 16.20 -5.64
N THR A 527 -16.55 17.12 -6.39
CA THR A 527 -16.09 16.87 -7.75
C THR A 527 -14.86 15.94 -7.69
N GLU A 528 -15.09 14.64 -7.87
CA GLU A 528 -14.05 13.69 -8.27
C GLU A 528 -13.51 14.16 -9.63
N LYS A 529 -12.32 14.76 -9.64
CA LYS A 529 -11.65 15.09 -10.90
C LYS A 529 -11.06 13.79 -11.46
N ALA A 530 -11.77 13.21 -12.42
CA ALA A 530 -11.32 12.10 -13.24
C ALA A 530 -10.10 12.52 -14.10
N ASP A 531 -9.30 11.54 -14.49
CA ASP A 531 -8.23 11.70 -15.48
C ASP A 531 -8.77 12.38 -16.76
N PRO A 532 -8.16 13.49 -17.26
CA PRO A 532 -8.70 14.27 -18.37
C PRO A 532 -8.96 13.44 -19.63
N MET A 533 -8.12 12.43 -19.90
CA MET A 533 -8.27 11.56 -21.07
C MET A 533 -9.45 10.59 -20.91
N SER A 534 -9.64 10.09 -19.69
CA SER A 534 -10.77 9.22 -19.34
C SER A 534 -12.10 10.00 -19.26
N SER A 535 -12.07 11.26 -18.82
CA SER A 535 -13.22 12.19 -18.85
C SER A 535 -13.69 12.42 -20.28
N ALA A 536 -12.77 12.74 -21.20
CA ALA A 536 -13.11 12.94 -22.60
C ALA A 536 -13.75 11.68 -23.23
N GLY A 537 -13.29 10.48 -22.88
CA GLY A 537 -13.88 9.23 -23.35
C GLY A 537 -15.31 8.99 -22.84
N LEU A 538 -15.61 9.36 -21.58
CA LEU A 538 -16.96 9.30 -21.02
C LEU A 538 -17.89 10.36 -21.63
N GLU A 539 -17.40 11.59 -21.81
CA GLU A 539 -18.14 12.66 -22.49
C GLU A 539 -18.50 12.28 -23.94
N MET A 540 -17.59 11.62 -24.66
CA MET A 540 -17.88 11.09 -26.00
C MET A 540 -18.99 10.02 -26.00
N LEU A 541 -19.07 9.17 -24.98
CA LEU A 541 -20.17 8.21 -24.82
C LEU A 541 -21.49 8.92 -24.52
N GLU A 542 -21.49 9.96 -23.70
CA GLU A 542 -22.68 10.78 -23.41
C GLU A 542 -23.19 11.50 -24.65
N LEU A 543 -22.29 12.08 -25.45
CA LEU A 543 -22.65 12.71 -26.73
C LEU A 543 -23.23 11.70 -27.72
N LEU A 544 -22.71 10.46 -27.75
CA LEU A 544 -23.27 9.39 -28.60
C LEU A 544 -24.69 8.99 -28.18
N ILE A 545 -24.94 8.88 -26.87
CA ILE A 545 -26.29 8.60 -26.33
C ILE A 545 -27.24 9.72 -26.71
N LEU A 546 -26.86 10.98 -26.45
CA LEU A 546 -27.68 12.15 -26.74
C LEU A 546 -27.97 12.31 -28.24
N ALA A 547 -26.96 12.08 -29.09
CA ALA A 547 -27.16 12.13 -30.55
C ALA A 547 -28.10 11.01 -31.05
N ALA A 548 -28.02 9.81 -30.47
CA ALA A 548 -28.93 8.71 -30.78
C ALA A 548 -30.37 9.00 -30.32
N GLU A 549 -30.54 9.60 -29.14
CA GLU A 549 -31.85 10.03 -28.62
C GLU A 549 -32.47 11.14 -29.48
N LEU A 550 -31.70 12.15 -29.89
CA LEU A 550 -32.17 13.20 -30.79
C LEU A 550 -32.58 12.66 -32.16
N LEU A 551 -31.83 11.71 -32.72
CA LEU A 551 -32.20 11.06 -33.98
C LEU A 551 -33.50 10.24 -33.83
N LYS A 552 -33.66 9.57 -32.69
CA LYS A 552 -34.88 8.83 -32.35
C LYS A 552 -36.09 9.76 -32.21
N GLU A 553 -35.95 10.91 -31.55
CA GLU A 553 -36.99 11.94 -31.47
C GLU A 553 -37.35 12.52 -32.84
N SER A 554 -36.36 12.75 -33.71
CA SER A 554 -36.60 13.22 -35.08
C SER A 554 -37.38 12.23 -35.95
N LEU A 555 -37.21 10.92 -35.72
CA LEU A 555 -37.97 9.87 -36.39
C LEU A 555 -39.43 9.84 -35.92
N MET A 556 -39.66 10.09 -34.62
CA MET A 556 -41.00 10.17 -34.02
C MET A 556 -41.77 11.43 -34.44
N ALA A 557 -41.06 12.51 -34.79
CA ALA A 557 -41.66 13.75 -35.26
C ALA A 557 -41.97 13.76 -36.78
N ASN A 558 -41.36 12.85 -37.56
CA ASN A 558 -41.53 12.72 -39.01
C ASN A 558 -42.46 11.56 -39.43
N ASN A 559 -42.95 10.76 -38.48
CA ASN A 559 -44.08 9.84 -38.63
C ASN A 559 -45.37 10.49 -38.10
#